data_AF-A0A0C6G5H7-F1
#
_entry.id   AF-A0A0C6G5H7-F1
#
_cell.length_a   1.000
_cell.length_b   1.000
_cell.length_c   1.000
_cell.angle_alpha   90.00
_cell.angle_beta   90.00
_cell.angle_gamma   90.00
#
_symmetry.space_group_name_H-M   'P 1'
#
loop_
_entity.id
_entity.type
_entity.pdbx_description
1 polymer ?
#
loop_
_entity_poly.entity_id
_entity_poly.type
_entity_poly.pdbx_seq_one_letter_code
_entity_poly.pdbx_strand_id
1 'polypeptide(L)'
;MEGALAANWSAEAVNGSEAPPGAEGNRTAGPPQRNEALARVEVAVLCLILFLALSGNACVLLALRTTRHKHSRLFFFMKHLSIADLVVAVFQVLPQLLWDITFRFYGPDLLCRLVKYLQVVGMFASTYLLLLMSLDRCLAICQPLRALRRRADRLAVLATWLGCLVASAPQVHIFSLREVADGVFDCWAVFIQPWGPKAYITWITLAVYIVPVIVLAVCYGLISFKIWQNLRLKTAAAAAEGQEGAAAAGSAGRAALARVSSVKLISKAKIRTVKMTFIIVLAFIVCWTPFFFVQMWSVWDANAPKE
;
A
#
# COMPACT_ATOMS: atom_id res chain seq x y z
N MET A 1 13.25 -10.04 -1.16
CA MET A 1 12.07 -9.45 -0.50
C MET A 1 11.50 -10.34 0.60
N GLU A 2 12.02 -11.56 0.79
CA GLU A 2 11.73 -12.44 1.94
C GLU A 2 12.77 -12.28 3.07
N GLY A 3 14.01 -11.88 2.78
CA GLY A 3 15.11 -11.91 3.76
C GLY A 3 15.05 -10.85 4.86
N ALA A 4 14.73 -9.59 4.55
CA ALA A 4 14.92 -8.50 5.51
C ALA A 4 13.77 -8.32 6.52
N LEU A 5 12.57 -8.84 6.22
CA LEU A 5 11.44 -8.83 7.15
C LEU A 5 11.26 -10.15 7.89
N ALA A 6 11.78 -11.27 7.37
CA ALA A 6 11.82 -12.56 8.08
C ALA A 6 12.91 -12.62 9.16
N ALA A 7 14.04 -11.94 8.95
CA ALA A 7 15.18 -11.92 9.89
C ALA A 7 14.89 -11.32 11.29
N ASN A 8 13.65 -10.88 11.57
CA ASN A 8 13.28 -10.26 12.84
C ASN A 8 12.17 -11.02 13.61
N TRP A 9 11.92 -12.30 13.26
CA TRP A 9 10.83 -13.12 13.83
C TRP A 9 11.26 -14.47 14.40
N SER A 10 12.54 -14.68 14.70
CA SER A 10 13.02 -15.92 15.34
C SER A 10 12.61 -15.96 16.81
N ALA A 11 11.45 -16.53 17.12
CA ALA A 11 11.10 -16.86 18.50
C ALA A 11 11.98 -18.02 18.99
N GLU A 12 13.19 -17.73 19.49
CA GLU A 12 13.99 -18.70 20.24
C GLU A 12 13.50 -18.77 21.68
N ALA A 13 12.84 -19.90 21.99
CA ALA A 13 12.52 -20.30 23.35
C ALA A 13 13.79 -20.88 23.99
N VAL A 14 14.36 -20.15 24.95
CA VAL A 14 15.38 -20.68 25.86
C VAL A 14 14.69 -21.63 26.84
N ASN A 15 15.04 -22.91 26.80
CA ASN A 15 14.85 -23.80 27.95
C ASN A 15 16.06 -24.73 28.05
N GLY A 16 16.77 -24.62 29.17
CA GLY A 16 17.94 -25.44 29.48
C GLY A 16 17.60 -26.77 30.14
N SER A 17 18.66 -27.58 30.23
CA SER A 17 18.85 -28.77 31.08
C SER A 17 18.33 -30.11 30.55
N GLU A 18 19.21 -30.90 29.93
CA GLU A 18 19.89 -32.09 30.52
C GLU A 18 20.45 -33.01 29.41
N ALA A 19 21.72 -33.39 29.52
CA ALA A 19 22.35 -34.50 28.78
C ALA A 19 22.29 -35.77 29.66
N PRO A 20 22.35 -37.04 29.16
CA PRO A 20 23.51 -37.59 28.42
C PRO A 20 23.14 -38.77 27.43
N PRO A 21 24.05 -39.72 27.05
CA PRO A 21 24.89 -39.63 25.85
C PRO A 21 24.71 -40.80 24.85
N GLY A 22 25.14 -40.62 23.59
CA GLY A 22 25.58 -41.74 22.76
C GLY A 22 25.34 -41.65 21.24
N ALA A 23 26.44 -41.81 20.50
CA ALA A 23 26.58 -42.29 19.11
C ALA A 23 26.40 -41.29 17.94
N GLU A 24 27.58 -40.82 17.52
CA GLU A 24 28.04 -40.32 16.22
C GLU A 24 27.13 -40.50 14.98
N GLY A 25 26.93 -39.38 14.28
CA GLY A 25 26.38 -39.31 12.93
C GLY A 25 26.63 -37.92 12.34
N ASN A 26 27.87 -37.69 11.90
CA ASN A 26 28.39 -36.44 11.38
C ASN A 26 27.58 -35.91 10.18
N ARG A 27 26.65 -34.98 10.42
CA ARG A 27 26.16 -34.02 9.43
C ARG A 27 26.30 -32.64 10.03
N THR A 28 27.44 -32.01 9.80
CA THR A 28 27.58 -30.56 9.92
C THR A 28 26.66 -29.93 8.87
N ALA A 29 25.39 -29.72 9.23
CA ALA A 29 24.59 -28.69 8.61
C ALA A 29 25.26 -27.36 9.00
N GLY A 30 26.13 -26.86 8.13
CA GLY A 30 26.61 -25.48 8.26
C GLY A 30 25.41 -24.53 8.28
N PRO A 31 25.55 -23.35 8.92
CA PRO A 31 24.48 -22.36 8.93
C PRO A 31 24.01 -22.07 7.51
N PRO A 32 22.71 -21.81 7.28
CA PRO A 32 22.15 -21.62 5.95
C PRO A 32 22.98 -20.59 5.17
N GLN A 33 23.64 -21.04 4.10
CA GLN A 33 24.41 -20.17 3.22
C GLN A 33 23.44 -19.25 2.49
N ARG A 34 23.31 -18.00 2.96
CA ARG A 34 22.56 -16.96 2.26
C ARG A 34 23.12 -16.83 0.84
N ASN A 35 22.29 -17.13 -0.16
CA ASN A 35 22.68 -17.03 -1.56
C ASN A 35 23.16 -15.59 -1.86
N GLU A 36 24.47 -15.38 -1.99
CA GLU A 36 25.06 -14.05 -2.19
C GLU A 36 24.49 -13.35 -3.43
N ALA A 37 24.16 -14.12 -4.47
CA ALA A 37 23.50 -13.61 -5.66
C ALA A 37 22.11 -13.01 -5.35
N LEU A 38 21.31 -13.67 -4.51
CA LEU A 38 20.00 -13.17 -4.10
C LEU A 38 20.15 -11.90 -3.24
N ALA A 39 21.11 -11.87 -2.32
CA ALA A 39 21.38 -10.68 -1.50
C ALA A 39 21.83 -9.48 -2.36
N ARG A 40 22.71 -9.69 -3.35
CA ARG A 40 23.12 -8.63 -4.30
C ARG A 40 21.96 -8.11 -5.12
N VAL A 41 21.07 -9.00 -5.59
CA VAL A 41 19.86 -8.61 -6.33
C VAL A 41 18.91 -7.83 -5.42
N GLU A 42 18.70 -8.26 -4.18
CA GLU A 42 17.84 -7.56 -3.22
C GLU A 42 18.33 -6.14 -2.94
N VAL A 43 19.62 -5.99 -2.63
CA VAL A 43 20.25 -4.67 -2.41
C VAL A 43 20.13 -3.78 -3.65
N ALA A 44 20.41 -4.31 -4.85
CA ALA A 44 20.30 -3.55 -6.09
C ALA A 44 18.87 -3.07 -6.36
N VAL A 45 17.88 -3.95 -6.13
CA VAL A 45 16.46 -3.61 -6.28
C VAL A 45 16.02 -2.57 -5.25
N LEU A 46 16.41 -2.71 -3.97
CA LEU A 46 16.09 -1.74 -2.92
C LEU A 46 16.72 -0.37 -3.18
N CYS A 47 17.97 -0.32 -3.65
CA CYS A 47 18.62 0.91 -4.09
C CYS A 47 17.84 1.60 -5.21
N LEU A 48 17.41 0.86 -6.22
CA LEU A 48 16.62 1.39 -7.34
C LEU A 48 15.26 1.90 -6.86
N ILE A 49 14.55 1.13 -6.04
CA ILE A 49 13.25 1.52 -5.47
C ILE A 49 13.42 2.79 -4.64
N LEU A 50 14.43 2.85 -3.77
CA LEU A 50 14.71 4.03 -2.94
C LEU A 50 14.96 5.27 -3.80
N PHE A 51 15.83 5.16 -4.81
CA PHE A 51 16.14 6.25 -5.71
C PHE A 51 14.88 6.75 -6.45
N LEU A 52 14.09 5.84 -7.03
CA LEU A 52 12.87 6.18 -7.75
C LEU A 52 11.80 6.78 -6.83
N ALA A 53 11.63 6.23 -5.62
CA ALA A 53 10.66 6.72 -4.65
C ALA A 53 11.02 8.13 -4.14
N LEU A 54 12.29 8.38 -3.82
CA LEU A 54 12.76 9.69 -3.37
C LEU A 54 12.68 10.72 -4.49
N SER A 55 13.31 10.43 -5.64
CA SER A 55 13.36 11.38 -6.77
C SER A 55 11.97 11.63 -7.36
N GLY A 56 11.17 10.58 -7.57
CA GLY A 56 9.83 10.68 -8.14
C GLY A 56 8.89 11.51 -7.26
N ASN A 57 8.80 11.20 -5.96
CA ASN A 57 7.91 11.93 -5.05
C ASN A 57 8.41 13.36 -4.75
N ALA A 58 9.73 13.57 -4.69
CA ALA A 58 10.29 14.91 -4.57
C ALA A 58 9.98 15.76 -5.82
N CYS A 59 10.13 15.20 -7.02
CA CYS A 59 9.76 15.84 -8.28
C CYS A 59 8.28 16.20 -8.32
N VAL A 60 7.38 15.32 -7.88
CA VAL A 60 5.95 15.62 -7.77
C VAL A 60 5.73 16.80 -6.81
N LEU A 61 6.31 16.78 -5.60
CA LEU A 61 6.17 17.89 -4.64
C LEU A 61 6.71 19.21 -5.19
N LEU A 62 7.85 19.19 -5.89
CA LEU A 62 8.43 20.35 -6.56
C LEU A 62 7.50 20.88 -7.65
N ALA A 63 6.99 20.01 -8.54
CA ALA A 63 6.05 20.38 -9.59
C ALA A 63 4.75 20.98 -9.02
N LEU A 64 4.24 20.42 -7.92
CA LEU A 64 3.07 20.95 -7.23
C LEU A 64 3.31 22.33 -6.59
N ARG A 65 4.56 22.62 -6.18
CA ARG A 65 4.93 23.93 -5.62
C ARG A 65 5.17 24.98 -6.71
N THR A 66 5.75 24.60 -7.85
CA THR A 66 6.10 25.53 -8.93
C THR A 66 4.93 25.85 -9.87
N THR A 67 3.90 24.99 -9.93
CA THR A 67 2.73 25.20 -10.78
C THR A 67 1.81 26.29 -10.21
N ARG A 68 1.88 27.52 -10.78
CA ARG A 68 1.09 28.69 -10.36
C ARG A 68 -0.43 28.62 -10.62
N HIS A 69 -0.92 27.71 -11.46
CA HIS A 69 -2.33 27.69 -11.89
C HIS A 69 -3.20 26.69 -11.10
N LYS A 70 -3.97 27.25 -10.15
CA LYS A 70 -5.17 26.71 -9.43
C LYS A 70 -5.01 25.39 -8.65
N HIS A 71 -5.03 25.55 -7.32
CA HIS A 71 -5.26 24.52 -6.30
C HIS A 71 -6.54 23.69 -6.54
N SER A 72 -6.44 22.65 -7.38
CA SER A 72 -7.43 21.58 -7.46
C SER A 72 -7.37 20.70 -6.22
N ARG A 73 -8.53 20.19 -5.81
CA ARG A 73 -8.69 19.18 -4.73
C ARG A 73 -7.79 17.96 -4.94
N LEU A 74 -7.51 17.60 -6.20
CA LEU A 74 -6.59 16.52 -6.56
C LEU A 74 -5.15 16.79 -6.11
N PHE A 75 -4.64 18.01 -6.33
CA PHE A 75 -3.27 18.37 -5.95
C PHE A 75 -3.05 18.36 -4.44
N PHE A 76 -4.11 18.65 -3.66
CA PHE A 76 -4.07 18.52 -2.21
C PHE A 76 -3.85 17.07 -1.77
N PHE A 77 -4.60 16.12 -2.31
CA PHE A 77 -4.41 14.69 -2.02
C PHE A 77 -3.06 14.17 -2.52
N MET A 78 -2.67 14.53 -3.75
CA MET A 78 -1.36 14.14 -4.30
C MET A 78 -0.20 14.61 -3.42
N LYS A 79 -0.28 15.82 -2.84
CA LYS A 79 0.73 16.31 -1.90
C LYS A 79 0.86 15.42 -0.66
N HIS A 80 -0.26 15.04 -0.04
CA HIS A 80 -0.23 14.17 1.13
C HIS A 80 0.23 12.75 0.80
N LEU A 81 -0.16 12.22 -0.37
CA LEU A 81 0.29 10.93 -0.86
C LEU A 81 1.81 10.91 -1.07
N SER A 82 2.36 11.92 -1.77
CA SER A 82 3.82 12.02 -1.95
C SER A 82 4.58 12.20 -0.63
N ILE A 83 4.00 12.86 0.38
CA ILE A 83 4.60 12.91 1.72
C ILE A 83 4.62 11.52 2.35
N ALA A 84 3.52 10.76 2.29
CA ALA A 84 3.46 9.41 2.82
C ALA A 84 4.43 8.45 2.11
N ASP A 85 4.55 8.56 0.79
CA ASP A 85 5.48 7.73 0.01
C ASP A 85 6.95 8.08 0.30
N LEU A 86 7.26 9.34 0.60
CA LEU A 86 8.58 9.73 1.12
C LEU A 86 8.85 9.17 2.52
N VAL A 87 7.83 9.14 3.39
CA VAL A 87 7.95 8.49 4.71
C VAL A 87 8.26 6.99 4.51
N VAL A 88 7.59 6.30 3.58
CA VAL A 88 7.91 4.91 3.23
C VAL A 88 9.34 4.79 2.68
N ALA A 89 9.75 5.67 1.77
CA ALA A 89 11.11 5.62 1.24
C ALA A 89 12.18 5.77 2.33
N VAL A 90 12.01 6.73 3.25
CA VAL A 90 13.00 7.08 4.27
C VAL A 90 12.97 6.17 5.49
N PHE A 91 11.80 5.70 5.93
CA PHE A 91 11.66 4.93 7.17
C PHE A 91 11.39 3.45 6.95
N GLN A 92 11.00 3.03 5.75
CA GLN A 92 10.81 1.62 5.40
C GLN A 92 11.93 1.13 4.47
N VAL A 93 12.11 1.76 3.30
CA VAL A 93 13.04 1.24 2.28
C VAL A 93 14.50 1.49 2.65
N LEU A 94 14.85 2.69 3.10
CA LEU A 94 16.22 3.02 3.49
C LEU A 94 16.73 2.18 4.68
N PRO A 95 15.98 2.01 5.79
CA PRO A 95 16.44 1.18 6.89
C PRO A 95 16.53 -0.30 6.52
N GLN A 96 15.64 -0.78 5.66
CA GLN A 96 15.73 -2.13 5.09
C GLN A 96 17.02 -2.32 4.28
N LEU A 97 17.33 -1.35 3.40
CA LEU A 97 18.58 -1.36 2.63
C LEU A 97 19.82 -1.33 3.52
N LEU A 98 19.83 -0.48 4.56
CA LEU A 98 20.92 -0.41 5.51
C LEU A 98 21.08 -1.74 6.26
N TRP A 99 19.99 -2.39 6.63
CA TRP A 99 20.02 -3.70 7.29
C TRP A 99 20.59 -4.79 6.38
N ASP A 100 20.21 -4.80 5.10
CA ASP A 100 20.70 -5.79 4.15
C ASP A 100 22.20 -5.66 3.87
N ILE A 101 22.74 -4.42 3.94
CA ILE A 101 24.17 -4.12 3.76
C ILE A 101 24.97 -4.36 5.04
N THR A 102 24.47 -3.86 6.18
CA THR A 102 25.23 -3.81 7.44
C THR A 102 24.95 -5.00 8.35
N PHE A 103 23.97 -5.83 8.00
CA PHE A 103 23.49 -7.03 8.70
C PHE A 103 22.95 -6.81 10.12
N ARG A 104 23.01 -5.58 10.64
CA ARG A 104 22.67 -5.22 12.01
C ARG A 104 22.14 -3.81 12.11
N PHE A 105 21.38 -3.51 13.15
CA PHE A 105 21.00 -2.15 13.46
C PHE A 105 22.14 -1.36 14.12
N TYR A 106 22.51 -0.22 13.55
CA TYR A 106 23.47 0.72 14.13
C TYR A 106 22.73 1.99 14.58
N GLY A 107 22.37 2.07 15.86
CA GLY A 107 21.71 3.25 16.43
C GLY A 107 21.21 3.06 17.86
N PRO A 108 20.77 4.14 18.53
CA PRO A 108 20.19 4.07 19.87
C PRO A 108 18.77 3.45 19.85
N ASP A 109 18.31 2.97 21.00
CA ASP A 109 16.96 2.38 21.19
C ASP A 109 15.83 3.30 20.67
N LEU A 110 15.93 4.61 20.96
CA LEU A 110 14.96 5.59 20.47
C LEU A 110 14.86 5.61 18.94
N LEU A 111 16.00 5.48 18.24
CA LEU A 111 16.02 5.46 16.78
C LEU A 111 15.39 4.17 16.24
N CYS A 112 15.68 3.01 16.86
CA CYS A 112 15.04 1.73 16.51
C CYS A 112 13.51 1.83 16.60
N ARG A 113 13.00 2.31 17.74
CA ARG A 113 11.55 2.50 17.95
C ARG A 113 10.94 3.47 16.95
N LEU A 114 11.60 4.60 16.72
CA LEU A 114 11.12 5.62 15.79
C LEU A 114 11.07 5.09 14.35
N VAL A 115 12.10 4.37 13.91
CA VAL A 115 12.15 3.75 12.59
C VAL A 115 11.02 2.75 12.41
N LYS A 116 10.87 1.79 13.33
CA LYS A 116 9.80 0.77 13.25
C LYS A 116 8.40 1.38 13.35
N TYR A 117 8.22 2.41 14.17
CA TYR A 117 6.97 3.15 14.26
C TYR A 117 6.64 3.87 12.94
N LEU A 118 7.56 4.69 12.43
CA LEU A 118 7.34 5.49 11.21
C LEU A 118 7.25 4.62 9.95
N GLN A 119 7.92 3.47 9.92
CA GLN A 119 7.76 2.43 8.91
C GLN A 119 6.28 2.04 8.76
N VAL A 120 5.62 1.73 9.87
CA VAL A 120 4.21 1.31 9.85
C VAL A 120 3.27 2.49 9.67
N VAL A 121 3.59 3.68 10.21
CA VAL A 121 2.81 4.90 9.95
C VAL A 121 2.83 5.23 8.45
N GLY A 122 3.98 5.16 7.79
CA GLY A 122 4.13 5.40 6.35
C GLY A 122 3.32 4.39 5.53
N MET A 123 3.38 3.12 5.90
CA MET A 123 2.62 2.04 5.27
C MET A 123 1.11 2.28 5.36
N PHE A 124 0.59 2.59 6.56
CA PHE A 124 -0.82 2.93 6.73
C PHE A 124 -1.19 4.21 5.99
N ALA A 125 -0.39 5.27 6.10
CA ALA A 125 -0.67 6.56 5.49
C ALA A 125 -0.75 6.46 3.96
N SER A 126 0.21 5.78 3.31
CA SER A 126 0.19 5.60 1.85
C SER A 126 -1.06 4.84 1.40
N THR A 127 -1.37 3.72 2.07
CA THR A 127 -2.55 2.91 1.78
C THR A 127 -3.87 3.65 1.99
N TYR A 128 -4.06 4.31 3.15
CA TYR A 128 -5.32 4.97 3.46
C TYR A 128 -5.52 6.30 2.71
N LEU A 129 -4.44 7.02 2.36
CA LEU A 129 -4.56 8.19 1.48
C LEU A 129 -4.94 7.78 0.06
N LEU A 130 -4.44 6.64 -0.43
CA LEU A 130 -4.85 6.03 -1.68
C LEU A 130 -6.33 5.62 -1.64
N LEU A 131 -6.80 5.01 -0.55
CA LEU A 131 -8.23 4.74 -0.37
C LEU A 131 -9.07 6.01 -0.36
N LEU A 132 -8.64 7.02 0.37
CA LEU A 132 -9.35 8.30 0.45
C LEU A 132 -9.45 8.96 -0.93
N MET A 133 -8.41 8.87 -1.75
CA MET A 133 -8.43 9.31 -3.14
C MET A 133 -9.41 8.50 -3.99
N SER A 134 -9.44 7.17 -3.86
CA SER A 134 -10.40 6.33 -4.60
C SER A 134 -11.85 6.57 -4.17
N LEU A 135 -12.10 6.74 -2.88
CA LEU A 135 -13.40 7.11 -2.32
C LEU A 135 -13.84 8.49 -2.82
N ASP A 136 -12.94 9.47 -2.82
CA ASP A 136 -13.22 10.78 -3.38
C ASP A 136 -13.70 10.68 -4.84
N ARG A 137 -13.01 9.88 -5.66
CA ARG A 137 -13.38 9.68 -7.06
C ARG A 137 -14.70 8.94 -7.20
N CYS A 138 -14.92 7.91 -6.39
CA CYS A 138 -16.19 7.21 -6.35
C CYS A 138 -17.35 8.17 -6.04
N LEU A 139 -17.22 8.97 -4.99
CA LEU A 139 -18.25 9.93 -4.58
C LEU A 139 -18.44 11.04 -5.62
N ALA A 140 -17.38 11.59 -6.20
CA ALA A 140 -17.48 12.62 -7.23
C ALA A 140 -18.16 12.14 -8.52
N ILE A 141 -18.05 10.83 -8.83
CA ILE A 141 -18.68 10.21 -9.99
C ILE A 141 -20.13 9.79 -9.67
N CYS A 142 -20.36 9.19 -8.50
CA CYS A 142 -21.67 8.67 -8.10
C CYS A 142 -22.62 9.77 -7.62
N GLN A 143 -22.10 10.87 -7.04
CA GLN A 143 -22.87 11.99 -6.48
C GLN A 143 -22.33 13.34 -6.96
N PRO A 144 -22.62 13.75 -8.22
CA PRO A 144 -22.07 14.98 -8.80
C PRO A 144 -22.45 16.27 -8.05
N LEU A 145 -23.55 16.26 -7.28
CA LEU A 145 -24.04 17.42 -6.52
C LEU A 145 -23.25 17.69 -5.21
N ARG A 146 -22.32 16.82 -4.80
CA ARG A 146 -21.60 16.92 -3.52
C ARG A 146 -20.19 17.53 -3.61
N ALA A 147 -19.78 17.98 -4.80
CA ALA A 147 -18.40 18.32 -5.16
C ALA A 147 -17.76 19.56 -4.46
N LEU A 148 -18.39 20.15 -3.44
CA LEU A 148 -18.04 21.49 -2.90
C LEU A 148 -17.56 21.53 -1.44
N ARG A 149 -17.26 20.41 -0.78
CA ARG A 149 -16.94 20.42 0.66
C ARG A 149 -15.43 20.33 1.00
N ARG A 150 -14.63 21.33 0.57
CA ARG A 150 -13.17 21.41 0.87
C ARG A 150 -12.80 21.27 2.36
N ARG A 151 -13.67 21.71 3.27
CA ARG A 151 -13.46 21.55 4.73
C ARG A 151 -13.51 20.07 5.14
N ALA A 152 -14.39 19.29 4.54
CA ALA A 152 -14.51 17.86 4.82
C ALA A 152 -13.27 17.09 4.35
N ASP A 153 -12.64 17.50 3.23
CA ASP A 153 -11.40 16.85 2.74
C ASP A 153 -10.23 17.01 3.69
N ARG A 154 -10.06 18.23 4.23
CA ARG A 154 -8.99 18.50 5.20
C ARG A 154 -9.20 17.70 6.49
N LEU A 155 -10.45 17.63 6.96
CA LEU A 155 -10.80 16.83 8.12
C LEU A 155 -10.61 15.34 7.86
N ALA A 156 -10.98 14.85 6.68
CA ALA A 156 -10.77 13.46 6.30
C ALA A 156 -9.27 13.12 6.24
N VAL A 157 -8.44 13.96 5.61
CA VAL A 157 -6.98 13.75 5.60
C VAL A 157 -6.40 13.79 7.00
N LEU A 158 -6.80 14.77 7.83
CA LEU A 158 -6.34 14.84 9.22
C LEU A 158 -6.73 13.58 10.00
N ALA A 159 -7.99 13.14 9.89
CA ALA A 159 -8.48 11.94 10.53
C ALA A 159 -7.73 10.68 10.04
N THR A 160 -7.41 10.61 8.74
CA THR A 160 -6.57 9.54 8.19
C THR A 160 -5.19 9.54 8.83
N TRP A 161 -4.49 10.69 8.88
CA TRP A 161 -3.17 10.77 9.52
C TRP A 161 -3.20 10.40 11.00
N LEU A 162 -4.17 10.93 11.76
CA LEU A 162 -4.35 10.58 13.17
C LEU A 162 -4.66 9.09 13.34
N GLY A 163 -5.53 8.54 12.50
CA GLY A 163 -5.84 7.11 12.48
C GLY A 163 -4.62 6.24 12.21
N CYS A 164 -3.75 6.65 11.26
CA CYS A 164 -2.49 5.95 10.97
C CYS A 164 -1.55 5.99 12.18
N LEU A 165 -1.38 7.16 12.80
CA LEU A 165 -0.53 7.33 13.99
C LEU A 165 -1.00 6.46 15.15
N VAL A 166 -2.31 6.39 15.39
CA VAL A 166 -2.90 5.56 16.45
C VAL A 166 -2.79 4.08 16.11
N ALA A 167 -3.11 3.67 14.88
CA ALA A 167 -3.04 2.27 14.46
C ALA A 167 -1.61 1.71 14.50
N SER A 168 -0.59 2.58 14.37
CA SER A 168 0.82 2.21 14.51
C SER A 168 1.33 2.18 15.95
N ALA A 169 0.55 2.59 16.96
CA ALA A 169 1.00 2.63 18.36
C ALA A 169 1.63 1.32 18.88
N PRO A 170 1.19 0.11 18.50
CA PRO A 170 1.80 -1.13 18.97
C PRO A 170 3.31 -1.23 18.70
N GLN A 171 3.83 -0.57 17.64
CA GLN A 171 5.25 -0.63 17.28
C GLN A 171 6.18 -0.17 18.41
N VAL A 172 5.77 0.86 19.15
CA VAL A 172 6.60 1.47 20.21
C VAL A 172 6.82 0.52 21.38
N HIS A 173 5.88 -0.40 21.60
CA HIS A 173 5.94 -1.39 22.67
C HIS A 173 6.57 -2.70 22.21
N ILE A 174 6.35 -3.09 20.95
CA ILE A 174 6.82 -4.36 20.40
C ILE A 174 8.32 -4.31 20.06
N PHE A 175 8.80 -3.21 19.47
CA PHE A 175 10.18 -3.10 18.99
C PHE A 175 11.07 -2.34 19.98
N SER A 176 12.27 -2.84 20.21
CA SER A 176 13.30 -2.19 21.02
C SER A 176 14.69 -2.72 20.67
N LEU A 177 15.74 -1.94 20.94
CA LEU A 177 17.11 -2.42 20.86
C LEU A 177 17.34 -3.45 21.97
N ARG A 178 17.75 -4.65 21.58
CA ARG A 178 17.97 -5.78 22.49
C ARG A 178 19.23 -6.52 22.12
N GLU A 179 19.83 -7.15 23.11
CA GLU A 179 20.90 -8.11 22.91
C GLU A 179 20.28 -9.42 22.39
N VAL A 180 20.66 -9.84 21.19
CA VAL A 180 20.16 -11.05 20.51
C VAL A 180 21.13 -12.22 20.69
N ALA A 181 22.42 -11.92 20.87
CA ALA A 181 23.46 -12.87 21.25
C ALA A 181 24.52 -12.14 22.08
N ASP A 182 25.44 -12.86 22.73
CA ASP A 182 26.46 -12.28 23.61
C ASP A 182 27.21 -11.11 22.95
N GLY A 183 26.99 -9.90 23.44
CA GLY A 183 27.56 -8.65 22.93
C GLY A 183 26.99 -8.15 21.60
N VAL A 184 25.95 -8.79 21.05
CA VAL A 184 25.33 -8.47 19.76
C VAL A 184 23.97 -7.83 19.96
N PHE A 185 23.87 -6.53 19.69
CA PHE A 185 22.64 -5.76 19.79
C PHE A 185 21.94 -5.62 18.45
N ASP A 186 20.61 -5.76 18.45
CA ASP A 186 19.78 -5.53 17.30
C ASP A 186 18.38 -4.98 17.62
N CYS A 187 17.70 -4.41 16.62
CA CYS A 187 16.35 -3.86 16.77
C CYS A 187 15.28 -4.96 16.69
N TRP A 188 15.05 -5.60 17.83
CA TRP A 188 14.27 -6.84 17.95
C TRP A 188 12.81 -6.61 18.37
N ALA A 189 11.95 -7.55 18.00
CA ALA A 189 10.52 -7.55 18.33
C ALA A 189 10.19 -8.53 19.47
N VAL A 190 9.49 -8.06 20.51
CA VAL A 190 9.05 -8.91 21.63
C VAL A 190 7.53 -9.00 21.62
N PHE A 191 7.04 -10.23 21.47
CA PHE A 191 5.61 -10.53 21.46
C PHE A 191 5.17 -11.28 22.71
N ILE A 192 3.93 -11.03 23.13
CA ILE A 192 3.26 -11.84 24.15
C ILE A 192 2.97 -13.21 23.54
N GLN A 193 3.55 -14.27 24.11
CA GLN A 193 3.31 -15.64 23.65
C GLN A 193 2.03 -16.23 24.28
N PRO A 194 1.33 -17.15 23.60
CA PRO A 194 1.62 -17.70 22.26
C PRO A 194 0.93 -16.96 21.08
N TRP A 195 0.10 -15.96 21.36
CA TRP A 195 -0.82 -15.38 20.36
C TRP A 195 -0.35 -14.05 19.75
N GLY A 196 0.65 -13.39 20.33
CA GLY A 196 1.09 -12.04 19.96
C GLY A 196 1.48 -11.88 18.48
N PRO A 197 2.35 -12.74 17.91
CA PRO A 197 2.71 -12.65 16.50
C PRO A 197 1.49 -12.87 15.58
N LYS A 198 0.62 -13.83 15.94
CA LYS A 198 -0.61 -14.13 15.19
C LYS A 198 -1.54 -12.94 15.15
N ALA A 199 -1.79 -12.33 16.32
CA ALA A 199 -2.64 -11.15 16.43
C ALA A 199 -2.05 -9.97 15.65
N TYR A 200 -0.75 -9.74 15.76
CA TYR A 200 -0.06 -8.64 15.08
C TYR A 200 -0.10 -8.77 13.55
N ILE A 201 0.33 -9.91 13.01
CA ILE A 201 0.33 -10.13 11.55
C ILE A 201 -1.09 -10.13 10.98
N THR A 202 -2.05 -10.73 11.69
CA THR A 202 -3.46 -10.69 11.29
C THR A 202 -3.99 -9.26 11.28
N TRP A 203 -3.70 -8.45 12.31
CA TRP A 203 -4.10 -7.04 12.37
C TRP A 203 -3.54 -6.23 11.20
N ILE A 204 -2.24 -6.31 10.95
CA ILE A 204 -1.61 -5.58 9.84
C ILE A 204 -2.19 -6.06 8.50
N THR A 205 -2.37 -7.37 8.30
CA THR A 205 -2.96 -7.93 7.08
C THR A 205 -4.38 -7.41 6.84
N LEU A 206 -5.21 -7.39 7.89
CA LEU A 206 -6.57 -6.86 7.78
C LEU A 206 -6.57 -5.37 7.44
N ALA A 207 -5.78 -4.60 8.17
CA ALA A 207 -5.79 -3.15 8.10
C ALA A 207 -5.11 -2.60 6.84
N VAL A 208 -3.98 -3.19 6.41
CA VAL A 208 -3.18 -2.74 5.27
C VAL A 208 -3.57 -3.42 3.97
N TYR A 209 -4.21 -4.60 3.98
CA TYR A 209 -4.53 -5.31 2.73
C TYR A 209 -6.02 -5.60 2.56
N ILE A 210 -6.63 -6.36 3.46
CA ILE A 210 -8.01 -6.85 3.25
C ILE A 210 -9.03 -5.71 3.21
N VAL A 211 -9.03 -4.82 4.22
CA VAL A 211 -9.94 -3.66 4.26
C VAL A 211 -9.74 -2.76 3.04
N PRO A 212 -8.50 -2.36 2.67
CA PRO A 212 -8.25 -1.62 1.44
C PRO A 212 -8.80 -2.28 0.17
N VAL A 213 -8.55 -3.58 -0.03
CA VAL A 213 -9.03 -4.31 -1.21
C VAL A 213 -10.56 -4.32 -1.28
N ILE A 214 -11.25 -4.57 -0.16
CA ILE A 214 -12.72 -4.57 -0.11
C ILE A 214 -13.26 -3.18 -0.47
N VAL A 215 -12.73 -2.13 0.17
CA VAL A 215 -13.18 -0.74 -0.07
C VAL A 215 -12.95 -0.35 -1.52
N LEU A 216 -11.79 -0.68 -2.08
CA LEU A 216 -11.49 -0.43 -3.50
C LEU A 216 -12.47 -1.20 -4.39
N ALA A 217 -12.64 -2.50 -4.19
CA ALA A 217 -13.54 -3.33 -4.99
C ALA A 217 -14.97 -2.77 -5.00
N VAL A 218 -15.51 -2.40 -3.83
CA VAL A 218 -16.83 -1.76 -3.73
C VAL A 218 -16.88 -0.44 -4.48
N CYS A 219 -15.87 0.44 -4.30
CA CYS A 219 -15.82 1.72 -4.98
C CYS A 219 -15.82 1.57 -6.50
N TYR A 220 -14.98 0.69 -7.05
CA TYR A 220 -14.93 0.49 -8.51
C TYR A 220 -16.15 -0.25 -9.03
N GLY A 221 -16.73 -1.17 -8.25
CA GLY A 221 -18.02 -1.79 -8.56
C GLY A 221 -19.12 -0.73 -8.74
N LEU A 222 -19.24 0.20 -7.79
CA LEU A 222 -20.21 1.30 -7.86
C LEU A 222 -19.94 2.27 -9.02
N ILE A 223 -18.67 2.63 -9.26
CA ILE A 223 -18.28 3.46 -10.41
C ILE A 223 -18.68 2.78 -11.72
N SER A 224 -18.36 1.50 -11.87
CA SER A 224 -18.62 0.73 -13.09
C SER A 224 -20.12 0.59 -13.32
N PHE A 225 -20.89 0.28 -12.26
CA PHE A 225 -22.35 0.23 -12.29
C PHE A 225 -22.96 1.58 -12.69
N LYS A 226 -22.49 2.70 -12.11
CA LYS A 226 -22.98 4.04 -12.46
C LYS A 226 -22.63 4.44 -13.88
N ILE A 227 -21.46 4.08 -14.38
CA ILE A 227 -21.09 4.31 -15.77
C ILE A 227 -21.99 3.49 -16.69
N TRP A 228 -22.20 2.21 -16.39
CA TRP A 228 -23.07 1.32 -17.16
C TRP A 228 -24.53 1.81 -17.18
N GLN A 229 -25.07 2.23 -16.03
CA GLN A 229 -26.41 2.81 -15.93
C GLN A 229 -26.56 4.07 -16.79
N ASN A 230 -25.58 4.98 -16.74
CA ASN A 230 -25.59 6.20 -17.55
C ASN A 230 -25.49 5.90 -19.06
N LEU A 231 -24.72 4.89 -19.46
CA LEU A 231 -24.65 4.45 -20.84
C LEU A 231 -25.98 3.82 -21.29
N ARG A 232 -26.55 2.92 -20.50
CA ARG A 232 -27.85 2.28 -20.75
C ARG A 232 -28.98 3.29 -20.94
N LEU A 233 -29.13 4.23 -20.01
CA LEU A 233 -30.18 5.26 -20.08
C LEU A 233 -30.04 6.15 -21.32
N LYS A 234 -28.81 6.52 -21.69
CA LYS A 234 -28.56 7.34 -22.89
C LYS A 234 -28.80 6.57 -24.19
N THR A 235 -28.44 5.28 -24.24
CA THR A 235 -28.73 4.43 -25.40
C THR A 235 -30.23 4.21 -25.55
N ALA A 236 -30.97 4.02 -24.45
CA ALA A 236 -32.43 3.88 -24.47
C ALA A 236 -33.13 5.18 -24.92
N ALA A 237 -32.69 6.34 -24.44
CA ALA A 237 -33.21 7.64 -24.90
C ALA A 237 -32.92 7.89 -26.39
N ALA A 238 -31.73 7.52 -26.87
CA ALA A 238 -31.37 7.65 -28.29
C ALA A 238 -32.19 6.70 -29.19
N ALA A 239 -32.56 5.52 -28.68
CA ALA A 239 -33.43 4.58 -29.39
C ALA A 239 -34.88 5.10 -29.47
N ALA A 240 -35.38 5.73 -28.41
CA ALA A 240 -36.71 6.35 -28.38
C ALA A 240 -36.82 7.56 -29.33
N GLU A 241 -35.83 8.46 -29.34
CA GLU A 241 -35.81 9.62 -30.26
C GLU A 241 -35.62 9.23 -31.73
N GLY A 242 -34.93 8.11 -32.00
CA GLY A 242 -34.74 7.59 -33.37
C GLY A 242 -36.04 7.14 -34.04
N GLN A 243 -37.07 6.84 -33.25
CA GLN A 243 -38.36 6.36 -33.73
C GLN A 243 -39.32 7.52 -34.07
N GLU A 244 -39.22 8.67 -33.38
CA GLU A 244 -39.96 9.89 -33.71
C GLU A 244 -39.31 10.71 -34.84
N GLY A 245 -37.97 10.64 -35.00
CA GLY A 245 -37.22 11.41 -36.02
C GLY A 245 -37.17 10.80 -37.42
N ALA A 246 -37.57 9.53 -37.60
CA ALA A 246 -37.56 8.85 -38.91
C ALA A 246 -38.57 9.44 -39.91
N ALA A 247 -39.54 10.23 -39.44
CA ALA A 247 -40.50 10.93 -40.29
C ALA A 247 -39.95 12.22 -40.95
N ALA A 248 -38.76 12.70 -40.56
CA ALA A 248 -38.19 13.97 -41.06
C ALA A 248 -36.73 13.80 -41.52
N ALA A 249 -36.49 12.91 -42.49
CA ALA A 249 -35.17 12.64 -43.04
C ALA A 249 -34.75 13.70 -44.08
N GLY A 250 -33.66 14.43 -43.81
CA GLY A 250 -33.06 15.34 -44.81
C GLY A 250 -31.62 15.80 -44.55
N SER A 251 -31.13 15.84 -43.30
CA SER A 251 -29.74 16.27 -43.02
C SER A 251 -29.03 15.57 -41.85
N ALA A 252 -29.66 14.52 -41.29
CA ALA A 252 -29.33 13.94 -39.98
C ALA A 252 -28.04 13.08 -39.92
N GLY A 253 -27.45 12.69 -41.07
CA GLY A 253 -26.26 11.83 -41.11
C GLY A 253 -25.03 12.42 -40.40
N ARG A 254 -24.88 13.75 -40.42
CA ARG A 254 -23.82 14.46 -39.67
C ARG A 254 -24.13 14.60 -38.17
N ALA A 255 -25.40 14.70 -37.79
CA ALA A 255 -25.83 14.83 -36.39
C ALA A 255 -25.70 13.51 -35.62
N ALA A 256 -25.94 12.37 -36.27
CA ALA A 256 -25.74 11.04 -35.68
C ALA A 256 -24.26 10.77 -35.35
N LEU A 257 -23.34 11.13 -36.25
CA LEU A 257 -21.89 11.04 -36.01
C LEU A 257 -21.40 12.02 -34.93
N ALA A 258 -21.97 13.24 -34.88
CA ALA A 258 -21.67 14.20 -33.82
C ALA A 258 -22.16 13.73 -32.43
N ARG A 259 -23.27 12.99 -32.36
CA ARG A 259 -23.85 12.44 -31.11
C ARG A 259 -23.11 11.21 -30.58
N VAL A 260 -22.50 10.38 -31.42
CA VAL A 260 -21.53 9.35 -30.96
C VAL A 260 -20.32 10.01 -30.29
N SER A 261 -19.96 11.24 -30.68
CA SER A 261 -18.95 12.03 -29.95
C SER A 261 -19.42 12.50 -28.57
N SER A 262 -20.73 12.50 -28.29
CA SER A 262 -21.27 12.77 -26.94
C SER A 262 -21.21 11.54 -26.00
N VAL A 263 -21.07 10.33 -26.54
CA VAL A 263 -20.66 9.13 -25.77
C VAL A 263 -19.21 9.31 -25.29
N LYS A 264 -18.38 9.99 -26.09
CA LYS A 264 -17.07 10.56 -25.71
C LYS A 264 -17.15 11.73 -24.70
N LEU A 265 -18.36 12.17 -24.32
CA LEU A 265 -18.66 13.22 -23.32
C LEU A 265 -19.05 12.65 -21.94
N ILE A 266 -18.90 11.35 -21.67
CA ILE A 266 -18.33 11.01 -20.35
C ILE A 266 -16.92 11.53 -20.43
N SER A 267 -16.70 12.73 -19.86
CA SER A 267 -15.47 13.50 -20.04
C SER A 267 -14.27 12.56 -20.11
N LYS A 268 -13.50 12.59 -21.20
CA LYS A 268 -12.26 11.80 -21.35
C LYS A 268 -11.39 11.89 -20.07
N ALA A 269 -11.48 13.00 -19.33
CA ALA A 269 -10.88 13.16 -18.01
C ALA A 269 -11.42 12.19 -16.94
N LYS A 270 -12.75 11.96 -16.85
CA LYS A 270 -13.36 10.96 -15.94
C LYS A 270 -12.91 9.54 -16.26
N ILE A 271 -12.91 9.14 -17.53
CA ILE A 271 -12.43 7.81 -17.96
C ILE A 271 -10.94 7.64 -17.70
N ARG A 272 -10.12 8.68 -17.98
CA ARG A 272 -8.69 8.67 -17.70
C ARG A 272 -8.42 8.49 -16.20
N THR A 273 -9.18 9.18 -15.35
CA THR A 273 -9.05 9.01 -13.90
C THR A 273 -9.48 7.62 -13.47
N VAL A 274 -10.62 7.08 -13.93
CA VAL A 274 -11.07 5.72 -13.59
C VAL A 274 -10.03 4.67 -14.02
N LYS A 275 -9.52 4.77 -15.25
CA LYS A 275 -8.47 3.87 -15.76
C LYS A 275 -7.19 3.97 -14.93
N MET A 276 -6.74 5.18 -14.61
CA MET A 276 -5.56 5.38 -13.76
C MET A 276 -5.76 4.74 -12.38
N THR A 277 -6.91 4.97 -11.77
CA THR A 277 -7.21 4.46 -10.43
C THR A 277 -7.42 2.94 -10.39
N PHE A 278 -7.95 2.34 -11.47
CA PHE A 278 -8.02 0.88 -11.63
C PHE A 278 -6.63 0.23 -11.72
N ILE A 279 -5.71 0.84 -12.49
CA ILE A 279 -4.31 0.39 -12.57
C ILE A 279 -3.67 0.41 -11.18
N ILE A 280 -3.90 1.47 -10.40
CA ILE A 280 -3.39 1.58 -9.03
C ILE A 280 -3.88 0.41 -8.15
N VAL A 281 -5.14 0.00 -8.28
CA VAL A 281 -5.72 -1.09 -7.49
C VAL A 281 -5.14 -2.44 -7.86
N LEU A 282 -5.01 -2.70 -9.16
CA LEU A 282 -4.40 -3.95 -9.62
C LEU A 282 -2.94 -4.04 -9.15
N ALA A 283 -2.19 -2.95 -9.26
CA ALA A 283 -0.81 -2.88 -8.75
C ALA A 283 -0.78 -3.13 -7.23
N PHE A 284 -1.68 -2.51 -6.47
CA PHE A 284 -1.80 -2.73 -5.03
C PHE A 284 -2.02 -4.21 -4.69
N ILE A 285 -3.00 -4.87 -5.32
CA ILE A 285 -3.30 -6.28 -5.07
C ILE A 285 -2.09 -7.16 -5.44
N VAL A 286 -1.53 -6.99 -6.63
CA VAL A 286 -0.43 -7.82 -7.12
C VAL A 286 0.83 -7.65 -6.25
N CYS A 287 1.12 -6.42 -5.79
CA CYS A 287 2.30 -6.16 -4.96
C CYS A 287 2.12 -6.64 -3.51
N TRP A 288 0.93 -6.52 -2.93
CA TRP A 288 0.70 -6.85 -1.51
C TRP A 288 0.33 -8.30 -1.26
N THR A 289 -0.30 -8.99 -2.22
CA THR A 289 -0.76 -10.37 -2.04
C THR A 289 0.36 -11.34 -1.64
N PRO A 290 1.52 -11.39 -2.34
CA PRO A 290 2.56 -12.36 -2.01
C PRO A 290 3.11 -12.15 -0.60
N PHE A 291 3.35 -10.89 -0.24
CA PHE A 291 3.87 -10.52 1.08
C PHE A 291 2.93 -10.95 2.21
N PHE A 292 1.65 -10.55 2.14
CA PHE A 292 0.70 -10.89 3.20
C PHE A 292 0.33 -12.37 3.24
N PHE A 293 0.36 -13.04 2.09
CA PHE A 293 0.17 -14.48 2.04
C PHE A 293 1.29 -15.21 2.78
N VAL A 294 2.55 -14.90 2.47
CA VAL A 294 3.72 -15.51 3.15
C VAL A 294 3.70 -15.19 4.65
N GLN A 295 3.42 -13.94 5.03
CA GLN A 295 3.34 -13.56 6.44
C GLN A 295 2.24 -14.33 7.17
N MET A 296 1.03 -14.43 6.61
CA MET A 296 -0.04 -15.22 7.24
C MET A 296 0.32 -16.70 7.31
N TRP A 297 0.94 -17.25 6.26
CA TRP A 297 1.39 -18.64 6.25
C TRP A 297 2.40 -18.93 7.35
N SER A 298 3.41 -18.06 7.50
CA SER A 298 4.49 -18.21 8.49
C SER A 298 4.03 -18.29 9.94
N VAL A 299 2.94 -17.58 10.30
CA VAL A 299 2.49 -17.51 11.69
C VAL A 299 1.35 -18.47 12.01
N TRP A 300 0.59 -18.91 10.99
CA TRP A 300 -0.56 -19.81 11.19
C TRP A 300 -0.26 -21.26 10.88
N ASP A 301 0.71 -21.57 10.02
CA ASP A 301 1.11 -22.95 9.72
C ASP A 301 2.32 -23.35 10.55
N ALA A 302 2.17 -24.43 11.32
CA ALA A 302 3.25 -24.99 12.12
C ALA A 302 4.38 -25.60 11.29
N ASN A 303 4.09 -25.97 10.02
CA ASN A 303 5.03 -26.56 9.07
C ASN A 303 5.62 -25.54 8.09
N ALA A 304 5.33 -24.25 8.25
CA ALA A 304 5.95 -23.22 7.42
C ALA A 304 7.49 -23.30 7.56
N PRO A 305 8.25 -23.17 6.46
CA PRO A 305 9.71 -23.15 6.52
C PRO A 305 10.17 -22.07 7.51
N LYS A 306 10.92 -22.48 8.52
CA LYS A 306 11.63 -21.56 9.42
C LYS A 306 13.04 -21.46 8.86
N GLU A 307 13.33 -20.35 8.21
CA GLU A 307 14.69 -19.98 7.80
C GLU A 307 15.52 -19.57 9.02
#